data_AF-A0A258EZX5-F1
#
_entry.id   AF-A0A258EZX5-F1
#
_cell.length_a   1.000
_cell.length_b   1.000
_cell.length_c   1.000
_cell.angle_alpha   90.00
_cell.angle_beta   90.00
_cell.angle_gamma   90.00
#
_symmetry.space_group_name_H-M   'P 1'
#
loop_
_entity.id
_entity.type
_entity.pdbx_description
1 polymer ?
#
loop_
_entity_poly.entity_id
_entity_poly.type
_entity_poly.pdbx_seq_one_letter_code
_entity_poly.pdbx_strand_id
1 'polypeptide(L)'
;MTAPAIAQDQAEAAGGSLRFLDKLTSETGDVTLERGQVAEFGRLIVQLDSCRYPVDNPAADATAHLTILDGTTDTPLFKGWMLASSPALSALDHPRYDVWVLSCILPESATDPATDPATDPATDPAVAE
;
A
#
# COMPACT_ATOMS: atom_id res chain seq x y z
N MET A 1 26.38 7.16 -18.86
CA MET A 1 26.09 8.58 -18.57
C MET A 1 25.25 8.56 -17.30
N THR A 2 25.82 8.95 -16.16
CA THR A 2 25.10 8.99 -14.88
C THR A 2 24.21 10.23 -14.89
N ALA A 3 22.89 10.04 -15.02
CA ALA A 3 21.95 11.14 -14.94
C ALA A 3 21.96 11.71 -13.50
N PRO A 4 21.98 13.05 -13.32
CA PRO A 4 21.81 13.63 -12.01
C PRO A 4 20.39 13.29 -11.53
N ALA A 5 20.25 12.74 -10.33
CA ALA A 5 18.97 12.64 -9.67
C ALA A 5 18.49 14.07 -9.40
N ILE A 6 17.58 14.57 -10.23
CA ILE A 6 16.86 15.81 -9.94
C ILE A 6 16.08 15.52 -8.66
N ALA A 7 16.36 16.28 -7.61
CA ALA A 7 15.53 16.28 -6.41
C ALA A 7 14.14 16.78 -6.84
N GLN A 8 13.26 15.83 -7.16
CA GLN A 8 11.85 16.12 -7.42
C GLN A 8 11.29 16.72 -6.13
N ASP A 9 10.51 17.79 -6.22
CA ASP A 9 9.84 18.36 -5.05
C ASP A 9 8.86 17.29 -4.53
N GLN A 10 9.26 16.63 -3.45
CA GLN A 10 8.51 15.55 -2.83
C GLN A 10 7.65 16.16 -1.74
N ALA A 11 6.35 16.13 -1.93
CA ALA A 11 5.39 16.52 -0.90
C ALA A 11 5.13 15.34 0.05
N GLU A 12 4.85 15.65 1.31
CA GLU A 12 4.43 14.65 2.29
C GLU A 12 2.90 14.50 2.27
N ALA A 13 2.43 13.28 2.10
CA ALA A 13 1.02 12.92 2.15
C ALA A 13 0.57 12.64 3.59
N ALA A 14 -0.70 12.84 3.91
CA ALA A 14 -1.25 12.63 5.26
C ALA A 14 -1.23 11.16 5.71
N GLY A 15 -1.19 10.23 4.75
CA GLY A 15 -1.11 8.80 5.00
C GLY A 15 -0.79 8.02 3.73
N GLY A 16 -0.95 6.71 3.79
CA GLY A 16 -0.70 5.78 2.69
C GLY A 16 -1.64 4.60 2.71
N SER A 17 -1.96 4.09 1.54
CA SER A 17 -2.65 2.82 1.34
C SER A 17 -1.63 1.71 1.17
N LEU A 18 -1.79 0.65 1.94
CA LEU A 18 -0.96 -0.53 1.93
C LEU A 18 -1.80 -1.76 1.65
N ARG A 19 -1.21 -2.75 0.99
CA ARG A 19 -1.80 -4.07 0.79
C ARG A 19 -0.97 -5.11 1.52
N PHE A 20 -1.66 -6.03 2.17
CA PHE A 20 -1.08 -7.21 2.81
C PHE A 20 -1.51 -8.47 2.07
N LEU A 21 -0.67 -9.50 2.12
CA LEU A 21 -0.90 -10.82 1.55
C LEU A 21 -0.50 -11.90 2.55
N ASP A 22 -1.39 -12.84 2.83
CA ASP A 22 -1.03 -14.12 3.45
C ASP A 22 -0.70 -15.12 2.33
N LYS A 23 0.59 -15.46 2.19
CA LYS A 23 1.14 -16.37 1.18
C LYS A 23 0.64 -17.81 1.35
N LEU A 24 0.14 -18.20 2.53
CA LEU A 24 -0.39 -19.54 2.78
C LEU A 24 -1.85 -19.68 2.37
N THR A 25 -2.66 -18.66 2.59
CA THR A 25 -4.10 -18.67 2.25
C THR A 25 -4.42 -17.95 0.95
N SER A 26 -3.44 -17.23 0.37
CA SER A 26 -3.63 -16.31 -0.76
C SER A 26 -4.64 -15.20 -0.47
N GLU A 27 -4.85 -14.86 0.80
CA GLU A 27 -5.75 -13.78 1.21
C GLU A 27 -5.01 -12.45 1.12
N THR A 28 -5.60 -11.49 0.41
CA THR A 28 -5.11 -10.11 0.37
C THR A 28 -6.12 -9.17 0.98
N GLY A 29 -5.64 -8.06 1.53
CA GLY A 29 -6.52 -6.94 1.81
C GLY A 29 -5.76 -5.64 1.88
N ASP A 30 -6.54 -4.56 1.96
CA ASP A 30 -6.05 -3.20 1.87
C ASP A 30 -6.30 -2.50 3.19
N VAL A 31 -5.31 -1.74 3.63
CA VAL A 31 -5.38 -0.92 4.83
C VAL A 31 -4.89 0.47 4.53
N THR A 32 -5.67 1.43 4.98
CA THR A 32 -5.37 2.85 4.87
C THR A 32 -4.82 3.30 6.22
N LEU A 33 -3.58 3.76 6.25
CA LEU A 33 -2.92 4.25 7.46
C LEU A 33 -2.61 5.73 7.33
N GLU A 34 -2.85 6.50 8.40
CA GLU A 34 -2.33 7.86 8.52
C GLU A 34 -0.85 7.83 8.94
N ARG A 35 -0.14 8.93 8.72
CA ARG A 35 1.25 9.05 9.15
C ARG A 35 1.35 8.89 10.67
N GLY A 36 2.17 7.95 11.13
CA GLY A 36 2.33 7.57 12.53
C GLY A 36 1.29 6.58 13.04
N GLN A 37 0.35 6.12 12.20
CA GLN A 37 -0.57 5.04 12.56
C GLN A 37 0.09 3.66 12.41
N VAL A 38 -0.48 2.72 13.16
CA VAL A 38 -0.06 1.32 13.19
C VAL A 38 -1.28 0.45 12.86
N ALA A 39 -1.10 -0.53 11.98
CA ALA A 39 -2.04 -1.62 11.76
C ALA A 39 -1.43 -2.95 12.20
N GLU A 40 -2.30 -3.84 12.68
CA GLU A 40 -1.92 -5.20 13.05
C GLU A 40 -2.55 -6.19 12.05
N PHE A 41 -1.71 -7.01 11.42
CA PHE A 41 -2.13 -8.06 10.50
C PHE A 41 -1.67 -9.42 10.98
N GLY A 42 -2.57 -10.12 11.67
CA GLY A 42 -2.28 -11.41 12.29
C GLY A 42 -1.23 -11.28 13.39
N ARG A 43 0.04 -11.47 13.04
CA ARG A 43 1.20 -11.30 13.94
C ARG A 43 2.16 -10.20 13.48
N LEU A 44 1.88 -9.54 12.36
CA LEU A 44 2.68 -8.41 11.92
C LEU A 44 2.12 -7.12 12.51
N ILE A 45 3.02 -6.27 12.98
CA ILE A 45 2.72 -4.90 13.36
C ILE A 45 3.36 -4.02 12.30
N VAL A 46 2.54 -3.28 11.54
CA VAL A 46 2.97 -2.42 10.44
C VAL A 46 2.72 -0.98 10.80
N GLN A 47 3.78 -0.18 10.87
CA GLN A 47 3.74 1.24 11.15
C GLN A 47 4.10 2.04 9.89
N LEU A 48 3.28 3.04 9.57
CA LEU A 48 3.57 4.02 8.52
C LEU A 48 4.27 5.22 9.14
N ASP A 49 5.58 5.39 8.90
CA ASP A 49 6.33 6.52 9.46
C ASP A 49 6.23 7.78 8.60
N SER A 50 6.25 7.62 7.27
CA SER A 50 6.21 8.72 6.32
C SER A 50 5.68 8.25 4.97
N CYS A 51 4.96 9.10 4.25
CA CYS A 51 4.56 8.87 2.86
C CYS A 51 4.85 10.12 2.02
N ARG A 52 5.61 9.97 0.94
CA ARG A 52 6.08 11.04 0.05
C ARG A 52 5.69 10.75 -1.40
N TYR A 53 5.34 11.78 -2.13
CA TYR A 53 5.01 11.68 -3.55
C TYR A 53 5.57 12.88 -4.32
N PRO A 54 5.96 12.73 -5.59
CA PRO A 54 6.40 13.85 -6.40
C PRO A 54 5.20 14.72 -6.78
N VAL A 55 5.30 16.04 -6.59
CA VAL A 55 4.20 17.00 -6.86
C VAL A 55 3.75 17.00 -8.32
N ASP A 56 4.69 16.78 -9.25
CA ASP A 56 4.40 16.76 -10.69
C ASP A 56 3.64 15.49 -11.12
N ASN A 57 3.75 14.41 -10.36
CA ASN A 57 3.11 13.14 -10.69
C ASN A 57 2.85 12.27 -9.44
N PRO A 58 1.80 12.59 -8.65
CA PRO A 58 1.56 11.93 -7.36
C PRO A 58 1.32 10.43 -7.47
N ALA A 59 0.95 9.93 -8.65
CA ALA A 59 0.67 8.52 -8.90
C ALA A 59 1.91 7.70 -9.31
N ALA A 60 2.97 8.32 -9.86
CA ALA A 60 4.04 7.55 -10.49
C ALA A 60 5.06 6.98 -9.51
N ASP A 61 5.43 7.69 -8.46
CA ASP A 61 6.54 7.29 -7.59
C ASP A 61 6.31 7.65 -6.12
N ALA A 62 5.16 7.22 -5.59
CA ALA A 62 4.89 7.31 -4.15
C ALA A 62 5.87 6.43 -3.37
N THR A 63 6.55 7.00 -2.38
CA THR A 63 7.49 6.30 -1.50
C THR A 63 7.01 6.39 -0.06
N ALA A 64 6.93 5.27 0.65
CA ALA A 64 6.59 5.25 2.05
C ALA A 64 7.71 4.65 2.89
N HIS A 65 7.98 5.26 4.04
CA HIS A 65 8.83 4.67 5.05
C HIS A 65 7.97 3.83 5.99
N LEU A 66 8.29 2.53 6.05
CA LEU A 66 7.56 1.57 6.86
C LEU A 66 8.48 0.93 7.88
N THR A 67 7.91 0.67 9.05
CA THR A 67 8.51 -0.18 10.09
C THR A 67 7.58 -1.35 10.33
N ILE A 68 8.07 -2.57 10.12
CA ILE A 68 7.32 -3.82 10.28
C ILE A 68 8.00 -4.67 11.34
N LEU A 69 7.24 -5.08 12.35
CA LEU A 69 7.70 -5.87 13.49
C LEU A 69 6.93 -7.20 13.55
N ASP A 70 7.56 -8.23 14.09
CA ASP A 70 6.86 -9.44 14.54
C ASP A 70 6.29 -9.18 15.94
N GLY A 71 4.96 -9.14 16.07
CA GLY A 71 4.27 -8.90 17.34
C GLY A 71 4.48 -9.97 18.40
N THR A 72 5.06 -11.13 18.06
CA THR A 72 5.40 -12.18 19.01
C THR A 72 6.75 -11.95 19.68
N THR A 73 7.72 -11.44 18.91
CA THR A 73 9.13 -11.31 19.32
C THR A 73 9.60 -9.86 19.41
N ASP A 74 8.76 -8.91 19.03
CA ASP A 74 9.04 -7.48 18.88
C ASP A 74 10.30 -7.20 18.04
N THR A 75 10.59 -8.10 17.10
CA THR A 75 11.79 -8.02 16.25
C THR A 75 11.45 -7.29 14.96
N PRO A 76 12.23 -6.28 14.53
CA PRO A 76 12.00 -5.60 13.27
C PRO A 76 12.31 -6.53 12.10
N LEU A 77 11.27 -6.82 11.31
CA LEU A 77 11.36 -7.63 10.09
C LEU A 77 11.70 -6.78 8.88
N PHE A 78 11.20 -5.54 8.84
CA PHE A 78 11.52 -4.59 7.78
C PHE A 78 11.54 -3.18 8.36
N LYS A 79 12.51 -2.37 7.95
CA LYS A 79 12.54 -0.94 8.26
C LYS A 79 13.23 -0.20 7.13
N GLY A 80 12.47 0.60 6.40
CA GLY A 80 13.03 1.35 5.29
C GLY A 80 11.99 1.98 4.38
N TRP A 81 12.50 2.60 3.32
CA TRP A 81 11.70 3.18 2.26
C TRP A 81 11.28 2.10 1.26
N MET A 82 10.01 2.11 0.90
CA MET A 82 9.43 1.26 -0.11
C MET A 82 8.76 2.12 -1.17
N LEU A 83 8.99 1.78 -2.44
CA LEU A 83 8.43 2.49 -3.59
C LEU A 83 7.20 1.75 -4.11
N ALA A 84 6.08 2.46 -4.24
CA ALA A 84 4.81 1.89 -4.70
C ALA A 84 4.89 1.33 -6.13
N SER A 85 5.66 1.98 -7.02
CA SER A 85 5.87 1.54 -8.40
C SER A 85 6.81 0.35 -8.53
N SER A 86 7.61 0.05 -7.51
CA SER A 86 8.53 -1.10 -7.51
C SER A 86 8.73 -1.68 -6.11
N PRO A 87 7.70 -2.30 -5.49
CA PRO A 87 7.79 -2.80 -4.12
C PRO A 87 8.82 -3.93 -3.99
N ALA A 88 9.04 -4.69 -5.07
CA ALA A 88 10.00 -5.79 -5.10
C ALA A 88 11.45 -5.35 -4.81
N LEU A 89 11.79 -4.07 -4.97
CA LEU A 89 13.11 -3.53 -4.61
C LEU A 89 13.31 -3.39 -3.09
N SER A 90 12.22 -3.43 -2.32
CA SER A 90 12.23 -3.24 -0.87
C SER A 90 11.18 -4.15 -0.24
N ALA A 91 11.18 -5.43 -0.64
CA ALA A 91 10.21 -6.41 -0.22
C ALA A 91 10.39 -6.82 1.25
N LEU A 92 9.29 -7.16 1.92
CA LEU A 92 9.29 -7.78 3.23
C LEU A 92 9.75 -9.23 3.14
N ASP A 93 10.83 -9.58 3.82
CA ASP A 93 11.32 -10.97 3.89
C ASP A 93 10.65 -11.73 5.05
N HIS A 94 9.38 -12.12 4.85
CA HIS A 94 8.65 -12.95 5.79
C HIS A 94 8.05 -14.20 5.10
N PRO A 95 8.13 -15.40 5.73
CA PRO A 95 7.74 -16.65 5.08
C PRO A 95 6.24 -16.80 4.85
N ARG A 96 5.40 -16.14 5.66
CA ARG A 96 3.93 -16.23 5.56
C ARG A 96 3.27 -14.99 4.99
N TYR A 97 3.85 -13.82 5.20
CA TYR A 97 3.18 -12.56 4.96
C TYR A 97 4.00 -11.71 4.00
N ASP A 98 3.33 -10.88 3.23
CA ASP A 98 3.95 -9.82 2.43
C ASP A 98 3.16 -8.54 2.65
N VAL A 99 3.85 -7.40 2.60
CA VAL A 99 3.24 -6.08 2.77
C VAL A 99 3.90 -5.13 1.78
N TRP A 100 3.08 -4.41 1.02
CA TRP A 100 3.58 -3.40 0.11
C TRP A 100 2.71 -2.15 0.06
N VAL A 101 3.35 -1.04 -0.31
CA VAL A 101 2.69 0.26 -0.51
C VAL A 101 1.96 0.25 -1.85
N LEU A 102 0.71 0.72 -1.86
CA LEU A 102 -0.06 0.94 -3.09
C LEU A 102 0.03 2.40 -3.57
N SER A 103 -0.22 3.35 -2.67
CA SER A 103 -0.22 4.78 -2.98
C SER A 103 -0.18 5.62 -1.71
N CYS A 104 0.21 6.89 -1.83
CA CYS A 104 0.04 7.85 -0.74
C CYS A 104 -1.36 8.49 -0.80
N ILE A 105 -1.96 8.72 0.36
CA ILE A 105 -3.27 9.36 0.48
C ILE A 105 -3.08 10.87 0.29
N LEU A 106 -3.52 11.35 -0.86
CA LEU A 106 -3.68 12.78 -1.10
C LEU A 106 -4.91 13.28 -0.32
N PRO A 107 -4.95 14.55 0.08
CA PRO A 107 -6.10 15.13 0.79
C PRO A 107 -7.44 15.01 0.03
N GLU A 108 -7.43 14.74 -1.27
CA GLU A 108 -8.65 14.50 -2.08
C GLU A 108 -9.05 13.01 -2.18
N SER A 109 -8.13 12.06 -1.96
CA SER A 109 -8.33 10.62 -2.20
C SER A 109 -8.77 9.84 -0.96
N ALA A 110 -9.04 10.49 0.17
CA ALA A 110 -9.57 9.84 1.37
C ALA A 110 -11.03 9.33 1.20
N THR A 111 -11.61 9.47 0.00
CA THR A 111 -12.95 8.97 -0.36
C THR A 111 -12.84 8.00 -1.53
N ASP A 112 -12.21 6.84 -1.30
CA ASP A 112 -12.49 5.66 -2.11
C ASP A 112 -13.12 4.62 -1.18
N PRO A 113 -14.46 4.58 -1.05
CA PRO A 113 -15.09 3.42 -0.48
C PRO A 113 -14.84 2.27 -1.45
N ALA A 114 -14.10 1.27 -0.99
CA ALA A 114 -14.07 -0.05 -1.62
C ALA A 114 -15.51 -0.52 -1.84
N THR A 115 -16.05 -0.28 -3.03
CA THR A 115 -17.37 -0.70 -3.48
C THR A 115 -17.36 -0.70 -5.00
N ASP A 116 -16.74 -1.72 -5.59
CA ASP A 116 -17.27 -2.30 -6.81
C ASP A 116 -18.14 -3.51 -6.42
N PRO A 117 -19.48 -3.38 -6.30
CA PRO A 117 -20.39 -4.49 -6.26
C PRO A 117 -21.16 -4.46 -7.58
N ALA A 118 -20.54 -4.92 -8.65
CA ALA A 118 -21.26 -5.35 -9.84
C ALA A 118 -20.40 -6.43 -10.49
N THR A 119 -20.46 -7.69 -10.05
CA THR A 119 -21.63 -8.56 -10.30
C THR A 119 -22.26 -8.19 -11.64
N ASP A 120 -21.85 -8.89 -12.68
CA ASP A 120 -22.59 -9.01 -13.93
C ASP A 120 -23.53 -10.21 -13.75
N PRO A 121 -24.82 -10.03 -13.39
CA PRO A 121 -25.76 -11.13 -13.45
C PRO A 121 -26.31 -11.20 -14.87
N ALA A 122 -26.16 -12.37 -15.48
CA ALA A 122 -26.91 -12.76 -16.66
C ALA A 122 -28.39 -12.34 -16.55
N THR A 123 -28.89 -11.59 -17.51
CA THR A 123 -30.32 -11.50 -17.85
C THR A 123 -30.46 -11.17 -19.33
N ASP A 124 -30.62 -12.21 -20.16
CA ASP A 124 -31.51 -12.11 -21.32
C ASP A 124 -32.37 -13.38 -21.36
N PRO A 125 -33.64 -13.28 -20.95
CA PRO A 125 -34.68 -14.13 -21.48
C PRO A 125 -35.67 -13.25 -22.23
N ALA A 126 -35.78 -13.48 -23.53
CA ALA A 126 -37.02 -13.44 -24.30
C ALA A 126 -37.92 -12.21 -24.11
N VAL A 127 -37.74 -11.19 -24.96
CA VAL A 127 -38.84 -10.29 -25.32
C VAL A 127 -39.57 -10.89 -26.53
N ALA A 128 -40.78 -11.36 -26.27
CA ALA A 128 -41.79 -11.65 -27.27
C ALA A 128 -42.45 -10.34 -27.71
N GLU A 129 -42.57 -10.12 -29.01
CA GLU A 129 -43.75 -9.57 -29.71
C GLU A 129 -43.78 -10.09 -31.16
#